data_AF-A0A067FPW6-F1
#
_entry.id   AF-A0A067FPW6-F1
#
_cell.length_a   1.000
_cell.length_b   1.000
_cell.length_c   1.000
_cell.angle_alpha   90.00
_cell.angle_beta   90.00
_cell.angle_gamma   90.00
#
_symmetry.space_group_name_H-M   'P 1'
#
loop_
_entity.id
_entity.type
_entity.pdbx_description
1 polymer ?
#
loop_
_entity_poly.entity_id
_entity_poly.type
_entity_poly.pdbx_seq_one_letter_code
_entity_poly.pdbx_strand_id
1 'polypeptide(L)'
;MSNDTVDKLVIFLAKRDGIDKLVKTFQYVSKLVHWHVEATKPELAQRFKQWEVASGLSRKAFRTGRFLTGFNLLRRNPGATPTLRLLAVLANAGEMVYWSFDHLLWLSRIGTLDAKFARRLSFISAFGESFGYVFFIIADFILMKQGLAKERQLVAPDHEEKSKDVEESLRKIKVDRVMRLMAVAANVADLIIALADIEPNPFCNHVVTLGISGLVSAWSGWYRNWPS
;
A
#
# COMPACT_ATOMS: atom_id res chain seq x y z
N MET A 1 -9.09 -27.47 -11.63
CA MET A 1 -10.33 -27.12 -10.92
C MET A 1 -10.33 -25.61 -10.74
N SER A 2 -11.45 -24.93 -11.00
CA SER A 2 -11.55 -23.50 -10.67
C SER A 2 -11.50 -23.39 -9.15
N ASN A 3 -10.52 -22.65 -8.61
CA ASN A 3 -10.45 -22.38 -7.17
C ASN A 3 -11.74 -21.67 -6.74
N ASP A 4 -12.40 -22.22 -5.74
CA ASP A 4 -13.57 -21.55 -5.16
C ASP A 4 -13.13 -20.34 -4.32
N THR A 5 -14.08 -19.62 -3.74
CA THR A 5 -13.79 -18.42 -2.95
C THR A 5 -12.95 -18.74 -1.71
N VAL A 6 -13.13 -19.93 -1.10
CA VAL A 6 -12.37 -20.36 0.08
C VAL A 6 -10.93 -20.66 -0.31
N ASP A 7 -10.71 -21.38 -1.41
CA ASP A 7 -9.37 -21.64 -1.97
C ASP A 7 -8.63 -20.32 -2.24
N LYS A 8 -9.32 -19.35 -2.85
CA LYS A 8 -8.75 -18.02 -3.13
C LYS A 8 -8.39 -17.28 -1.85
N LEU A 9 -9.22 -17.38 -0.81
CA LEU A 9 -8.93 -16.78 0.50
C LEU A 9 -7.71 -17.44 1.16
N VAL A 10 -7.60 -18.77 1.11
CA VAL A 10 -6.44 -19.51 1.64
C VAL A 10 -5.16 -19.07 0.93
N ILE A 11 -5.15 -19.00 -0.41
CA ILE A 11 -4.00 -18.54 -1.19
C ILE A 11 -3.65 -17.09 -0.87
N PHE A 12 -4.65 -16.22 -0.69
CA PHE A 12 -4.44 -14.83 -0.31
C PHE A 12 -3.75 -14.74 1.06
N LEU A 13 -4.30 -15.41 2.07
CA LEU A 13 -3.80 -15.36 3.45
C LEU A 13 -2.45 -16.07 3.65
N ALA A 14 -2.13 -17.06 2.81
CA ALA A 14 -0.82 -17.71 2.81
C ALA A 14 0.33 -16.77 2.38
N LYS A 15 0.02 -15.67 1.70
CA LYS A 15 1.01 -14.67 1.28
C LYS A 15 1.17 -13.60 2.37
N ARG A 16 2.42 -13.19 2.59
CA ARG A 16 2.78 -12.06 3.48
C ARG A 16 1.94 -10.81 3.21
N ASP A 17 1.72 -10.47 1.94
CA ASP A 17 0.90 -9.29 1.60
C ASP A 17 -0.57 -9.47 1.95
N GLY A 18 -1.14 -10.66 1.76
CA GLY A 18 -2.54 -10.88 2.09
C GLY A 18 -2.81 -10.78 3.59
N ILE A 19 -1.96 -11.41 4.42
CA ILE A 19 -2.08 -11.28 5.89
C ILE A 19 -1.85 -9.83 6.35
N ASP A 20 -0.90 -9.09 5.77
CA ASP A 20 -0.72 -7.66 6.09
C ASP A 20 -1.98 -6.85 5.78
N LYS A 21 -2.64 -7.08 4.63
CA LYS A 21 -3.87 -6.36 4.28
C LYS A 21 -5.04 -6.73 5.18
N LEU A 22 -5.17 -7.99 5.60
CA LEU A 22 -6.18 -8.38 6.59
C LEU A 22 -5.95 -7.68 7.93
N VAL A 23 -4.73 -7.77 8.47
CA VAL A 23 -4.41 -7.18 9.78
C VAL A 23 -4.46 -5.64 9.70
N LYS A 24 -4.19 -5.03 8.53
CA LYS A 24 -4.41 -3.59 8.30
C LYS A 24 -5.88 -3.23 8.43
N THR A 25 -6.78 -4.03 7.87
CA THR A 25 -8.22 -3.84 8.05
C THR A 25 -8.59 -3.85 9.53
N PHE A 26 -8.11 -4.83 10.30
CA PHE A 26 -8.35 -4.90 11.75
C PHE A 26 -7.86 -3.66 12.49
N GLN A 27 -6.64 -3.20 12.19
CA GLN A 27 -6.07 -2.01 12.79
C GLN A 27 -6.95 -0.77 12.57
N TYR A 28 -7.40 -0.52 11.34
CA TYR A 28 -8.10 0.72 11.03
C TYR A 28 -9.61 0.66 11.31
N VAL A 29 -10.24 -0.52 11.25
CA VAL A 29 -11.61 -0.71 11.79
C VAL A 29 -11.60 -0.43 13.29
N SER A 30 -10.66 -1.02 14.04
CA SER A 30 -10.59 -0.81 15.48
C SER A 30 -10.28 0.64 15.86
N LYS A 31 -9.43 1.34 15.08
CA LYS A 31 -9.19 2.78 15.23
C LYS A 31 -10.48 3.61 15.10
N LEU A 32 -11.32 3.32 14.11
CA LEU A 32 -12.58 4.04 13.88
C LEU A 32 -13.63 3.71 14.95
N VAL A 33 -13.73 2.44 15.34
CA VAL A 33 -14.68 2.05 16.41
C VAL A 33 -14.25 2.66 17.74
N HIS A 34 -12.96 2.64 18.08
CA HIS A 34 -12.41 3.33 19.26
C HIS A 34 -12.87 4.79 19.30
N TRP A 35 -12.63 5.54 18.22
CA TRP A 35 -13.06 6.94 18.10
C TRP A 35 -14.57 7.13 18.27
N HIS A 36 -15.38 6.24 17.68
CA HIS A 36 -16.83 6.34 17.75
C HIS A 36 -17.40 6.12 19.17
N VAL A 37 -16.79 5.21 19.94
CA VAL A 37 -17.31 4.81 21.26
C VAL A 37 -16.57 5.44 22.44
N GLU A 38 -15.49 6.18 22.21
CA GLU A 38 -14.65 6.79 23.25
C GLU A 38 -15.45 7.66 24.24
N ALA A 39 -16.38 8.48 23.73
CA ALA A 39 -17.17 9.38 24.55
C ALA A 39 -18.30 8.69 25.35
N THR A 40 -18.76 7.51 24.92
CA THR A 40 -19.98 6.88 25.47
C THR A 40 -19.71 5.55 26.18
N LYS A 41 -18.65 4.82 25.81
CA LYS A 41 -18.31 3.49 26.33
C LYS A 41 -16.79 3.35 26.52
N PRO A 42 -16.19 3.97 27.55
CA PRO A 42 -14.74 4.03 27.73
C PRO A 42 -14.05 2.65 27.81
N GLU A 43 -14.65 1.68 28.49
CA GLU A 43 -14.10 0.32 28.57
C GLU A 43 -14.05 -0.37 27.20
N LEU A 44 -15.10 -0.19 26.39
CA LEU A 44 -15.15 -0.74 25.04
C LEU A 44 -14.14 -0.03 24.14
N ALA A 45 -14.03 1.30 24.25
CA ALA A 45 -13.04 2.09 23.53
C ALA A 45 -11.62 1.59 23.81
N GLN A 46 -11.31 1.28 25.07
CA GLN A 46 -10.00 0.75 25.45
C GLN A 46 -9.71 -0.62 24.81
N ARG A 47 -10.69 -1.52 24.73
CA ARG A 47 -10.53 -2.82 24.03
C ARG A 47 -10.22 -2.63 22.54
N PHE A 48 -10.92 -1.70 21.88
CA PHE A 48 -10.63 -1.37 20.48
C PHE A 48 -9.28 -0.68 20.31
N LYS A 49 -8.83 0.13 21.28
CA LYS A 49 -7.49 0.71 21.26
C LYS A 49 -6.41 -0.36 21.35
N GLN A 50 -6.57 -1.35 22.22
CA GLN A 50 -5.67 -2.49 22.32
C GLN A 50 -5.62 -3.28 21.02
N TRP A 51 -6.78 -3.51 20.38
CA TRP A 51 -6.85 -4.19 19.10
C TRP A 51 -6.14 -3.41 17.98
N GLU A 52 -6.29 -2.08 17.93
CA GLU A 52 -5.57 -1.20 16.99
C GLU A 52 -4.06 -1.36 17.16
N VAL A 53 -3.57 -1.19 18.39
CA VAL A 53 -2.13 -1.21 18.70
C VAL A 53 -1.53 -2.58 18.43
N ALA A 54 -2.17 -3.66 18.88
CA ALA A 54 -1.71 -5.03 18.65
C ALA A 54 -1.64 -5.35 17.16
N SER A 55 -2.67 -4.99 16.39
CA SER A 55 -2.69 -5.18 14.94
C SER A 55 -1.56 -4.40 14.25
N GLY A 56 -1.33 -3.14 14.65
CA GLY A 56 -0.25 -2.31 14.12
C GLY A 56 1.14 -2.90 14.38
N LEU A 57 1.40 -3.42 15.59
CA LEU A 57 2.68 -4.06 15.93
C LEU A 57 2.88 -5.37 15.14
N SER A 58 1.86 -6.22 15.06
CA SER A 58 1.91 -7.48 14.30
C SER A 58 2.26 -7.26 12.83
N ARG A 59 1.69 -6.22 12.21
CA ARG A 59 2.02 -5.86 10.82
C ARG A 59 3.48 -5.49 10.64
N LYS A 60 4.07 -4.70 11.54
CA LYS A 60 5.50 -4.36 11.44
C LYS A 60 6.37 -5.61 11.55
N ALA A 61 6.01 -6.55 12.43
CA ALA A 61 6.70 -7.84 12.54
C ALA A 61 6.62 -8.67 11.25
N PHE A 62 5.43 -8.85 10.67
CA PHE A 62 5.25 -9.65 9.44
C PHE A 62 5.89 -9.02 8.20
N ARG A 63 6.20 -7.73 8.23
CA ARG A 63 6.86 -7.00 7.11
C ARG A 63 8.38 -7.05 7.18
N THR A 64 8.96 -7.80 8.13
CA THR A 64 10.40 -8.04 8.22
C THR A 64 10.97 -8.52 6.87
N GLY A 65 12.12 -7.96 6.48
CA GLY A 65 12.79 -8.29 5.22
C GLY A 65 12.14 -7.70 3.95
N ARG A 66 11.05 -6.93 4.07
CA ARG A 66 10.35 -6.35 2.91
C ARG A 66 11.18 -5.32 2.14
N PHE A 67 12.19 -4.70 2.75
CA PHE A 67 13.13 -3.82 2.05
C PHE A 67 13.83 -4.53 0.87
N LEU A 68 14.03 -5.85 0.93
CA LEU A 68 14.63 -6.63 -0.16
C LEU A 68 13.76 -6.66 -1.42
N THR A 69 12.45 -6.44 -1.29
CA THR A 69 11.52 -6.42 -2.44
C THR A 69 11.87 -5.27 -3.40
N GLY A 70 12.08 -4.06 -2.89
CA GLY A 70 12.45 -2.91 -3.71
C GLY A 70 13.83 -3.08 -4.37
N PHE A 71 14.81 -3.59 -3.62
CA PHE A 71 16.14 -3.90 -4.16
C PHE A 71 16.08 -4.94 -5.30
N ASN A 72 15.34 -6.03 -5.10
CA ASN A 72 15.21 -7.07 -6.12
C ASN A 72 14.42 -6.59 -7.35
N LEU A 73 13.46 -5.68 -7.19
CA LEU A 73 12.74 -5.06 -8.31
C LEU A 73 13.71 -4.26 -9.19
N LEU A 74 14.53 -3.41 -8.59
CA LEU A 74 15.54 -2.62 -9.31
C LEU A 74 16.55 -3.50 -10.04
N ARG A 75 16.96 -4.61 -9.44
CA ARG A 75 17.91 -5.56 -10.05
C ARG A 75 17.33 -6.29 -11.26
N ARG A 76 16.05 -6.67 -11.23
CA ARG A 76 15.45 -7.54 -12.25
C ARG A 76 14.68 -6.78 -13.32
N ASN A 77 14.05 -5.67 -12.97
CA ASN A 77 13.21 -4.91 -13.89
C ASN A 77 13.14 -3.43 -13.48
N PRO A 78 14.20 -2.64 -13.74
CA PRO A 78 14.24 -1.26 -13.33
C PRO A 78 13.24 -0.37 -14.10
N GLY A 79 12.69 -0.81 -15.22
CA GLY A 79 11.72 -0.06 -16.02
C GLY A 79 12.08 0.01 -17.51
N ALA A 80 11.07 0.20 -18.36
CA ALA A 80 11.22 0.15 -19.81
C ALA A 80 11.91 1.39 -20.40
N THR A 81 11.67 2.58 -19.82
CA THR A 81 12.22 3.85 -20.30
C THR A 81 13.15 4.49 -19.27
N PRO A 82 14.09 5.37 -19.66
CA PRO A 82 14.97 6.06 -18.70
C PRO A 82 14.20 6.79 -17.60
N THR A 83 13.09 7.45 -17.95
CA THR A 83 12.22 8.13 -16.99
C THR A 83 11.61 7.15 -15.98
N LEU A 84 11.05 6.03 -16.45
CA LEU A 84 10.48 5.02 -15.55
C LEU A 84 11.55 4.35 -14.69
N ARG A 85 12.79 4.21 -15.19
CA ARG A 85 13.93 3.72 -14.42
C ARG A 85 14.30 4.67 -13.29
N LEU A 86 14.40 5.96 -13.58
CA LEU A 86 14.67 6.97 -12.55
C LEU A 86 13.56 6.97 -11.49
N LEU A 87 12.30 6.99 -11.90
CA LEU A 87 11.16 6.93 -10.99
C LEU A 87 11.17 5.65 -10.15
N ALA A 88 11.50 4.50 -10.74
CA ALA A 88 11.62 3.25 -10.01
C ALA A 88 12.73 3.32 -8.95
N VAL A 89 13.91 3.85 -9.29
CA VAL A 89 15.01 4.01 -8.33
C VAL A 89 14.59 4.89 -7.17
N LEU A 90 13.99 6.06 -7.43
CA LEU A 90 13.55 6.98 -6.39
C LEU A 90 12.45 6.37 -5.51
N ALA A 91 11.44 5.75 -6.13
CA ALA A 91 10.33 5.11 -5.42
C ALA A 91 10.80 3.97 -4.50
N ASN A 92 11.61 3.05 -5.04
CA ASN A 92 12.07 1.88 -4.30
C ASN A 92 13.14 2.24 -3.27
N ALA A 93 13.94 3.29 -3.48
CA ALA A 93 14.86 3.78 -2.46
C ALA A 93 14.09 4.29 -1.22
N GLY A 94 13.03 5.07 -1.43
CA GLY A 94 12.13 5.49 -0.35
C GLY A 94 11.48 4.31 0.38
N GLU A 95 10.96 3.33 -0.39
CA GLU A 95 10.35 2.12 0.16
C GLU A 95 11.36 1.28 0.99
N MET A 96 12.60 1.18 0.54
CA MET A 96 13.67 0.47 1.27
C MET A 96 14.01 1.15 2.58
N VAL A 97 14.10 2.49 2.60
CA VAL A 97 14.30 3.27 3.83
C VAL A 97 13.13 3.04 4.78
N TYR A 98 11.90 3.18 4.28
CA TYR A 98 10.69 2.90 5.04
C TYR A 98 10.74 1.54 5.72
N TRP A 99 10.86 0.45 4.94
CA TRP A 99 10.79 -0.91 5.48
C TRP A 99 11.90 -1.22 6.49
N SER A 100 13.09 -0.65 6.30
CA SER A 100 14.22 -0.86 7.19
C SER A 100 13.98 -0.17 8.54
N PHE A 101 13.56 1.10 8.51
CA PHE A 101 13.33 1.88 9.72
C PHE A 101 12.02 1.54 10.43
N ASP A 102 11.00 1.07 9.70
CA ASP A 102 9.76 0.53 10.27
C ASP A 102 10.04 -0.71 11.14
N HIS A 103 10.98 -1.57 10.71
CA HIS A 103 11.41 -2.73 11.47
C HIS A 103 12.21 -2.35 12.73
N LEU A 104 13.14 -1.39 12.62
CA LEU A 104 13.86 -0.86 13.78
C LEU A 104 12.90 -0.18 14.77
N LEU A 105 11.91 0.57 14.27
CA LEU A 105 10.86 1.17 15.07
C LEU A 105 10.06 0.10 15.83
N TRP A 106 9.74 -1.01 15.17
CA TRP A 106 9.09 -2.15 15.82
C TRP A 106 9.94 -2.70 16.97
N LEU A 107 11.23 -2.95 16.75
CA LEU A 107 12.15 -3.39 17.82
C LEU A 107 12.21 -2.42 18.99
N SER A 108 12.17 -1.11 18.73
CA SER A 108 12.10 -0.07 19.78
C SER A 108 10.77 -0.11 20.54
N ARG A 109 9.64 -0.31 19.85
CA ARG A 109 8.31 -0.37 20.48
C ARG A 109 8.07 -1.63 21.33
N ILE A 110 8.74 -2.74 21.02
CA ILE A 110 8.64 -3.97 21.82
C ILE A 110 9.73 -4.07 22.91
N GLY A 111 10.59 -3.06 23.05
CA GLY A 111 11.61 -2.99 24.09
C GLY A 111 12.91 -3.73 23.80
N THR A 112 13.13 -4.20 22.56
CA THR A 112 14.43 -4.77 22.16
C THR A 112 15.48 -3.69 21.89
N LEU A 113 15.05 -2.54 21.34
CA LEU A 113 15.86 -1.32 21.25
C LEU A 113 15.36 -0.28 22.24
N ASP A 114 16.22 0.65 22.63
CA ASP A 114 15.86 1.77 23.51
C ASP A 114 14.67 2.57 22.93
N ALA A 115 13.68 2.85 23.77
CA ALA A 115 12.47 3.58 23.40
C ALA A 115 12.76 5.01 22.90
N LYS A 116 13.88 5.61 23.30
CA LYS A 116 14.29 6.95 22.84
C LYS A 116 14.47 7.04 21.32
N PHE A 117 14.75 5.92 20.66
CA PHE A 117 14.91 5.89 19.21
C PHE A 117 13.57 5.89 18.47
N ALA A 118 12.46 5.51 19.11
CA ALA A 118 11.17 5.32 18.46
C ALA A 118 10.73 6.55 17.65
N ARG A 119 10.83 7.77 18.21
CA ARG A 119 10.42 9.00 17.51
C ARG A 119 11.25 9.25 16.25
N ARG A 120 12.58 9.13 16.35
CA ARG A 120 13.49 9.33 15.21
C ARG A 120 13.31 8.27 14.14
N LEU A 121 13.18 7.00 14.53
CA LEU A 121 12.94 5.89 13.61
C LEU A 121 11.59 6.04 12.90
N SER A 122 10.55 6.46 13.62
CA SER A 122 9.23 6.76 13.05
C SER A 122 9.29 7.86 12.00
N PHE A 123 9.98 8.97 12.30
CA PHE A 123 10.16 10.06 11.35
C PHE A 123 10.89 9.62 10.08
N ILE A 124 12.04 8.92 10.21
CA ILE A 124 12.82 8.47 9.05
C ILE A 124 12.02 7.48 8.20
N SER A 125 11.33 6.55 8.86
CA SER A 125 10.43 5.57 8.23
C SER A 125 9.34 6.27 7.43
N ALA A 126 8.60 7.20 8.07
CA ALA A 126 7.52 7.95 7.45
C ALA A 126 8.00 8.83 6.30
N PHE A 127 9.15 9.51 6.44
CA PHE A 127 9.74 10.31 5.38
C PHE A 127 10.11 9.46 4.15
N GLY A 128 10.75 8.31 4.36
CA GLY A 128 11.07 7.38 3.27
C GLY A 128 9.82 6.87 2.56
N GLU A 129 8.77 6.54 3.33
CA GLU A 129 7.47 6.10 2.82
C GLU A 129 6.79 7.18 1.97
N SER A 130 6.69 8.41 2.50
CA SER A 130 6.14 9.55 1.77
C SER A 130 6.91 9.84 0.49
N PHE A 131 8.24 9.86 0.55
CA PHE A 131 9.09 10.05 -0.61
C PHE A 131 8.83 9.00 -1.69
N GLY A 132 8.81 7.72 -1.30
CA GLY A 132 8.56 6.60 -2.21
C GLY A 132 7.19 6.70 -2.90
N TYR A 133 6.14 7.03 -2.15
CA TYR A 133 4.78 7.12 -2.69
C TYR A 133 4.60 8.20 -3.74
N VAL A 134 5.24 9.37 -3.59
CA VAL A 134 5.18 10.43 -4.60
C VAL A 134 5.62 9.88 -5.97
N PHE A 135 6.74 9.16 -6.02
CA PHE A 135 7.26 8.61 -7.27
C PHE A 135 6.46 7.42 -7.79
N PHE A 136 5.93 6.55 -6.91
CA PHE A 136 5.02 5.48 -7.35
C PHE A 136 3.75 6.05 -7.99
N ILE A 137 3.15 7.08 -7.39
CA ILE A 137 1.95 7.75 -7.93
C ILE A 137 2.24 8.34 -9.31
N ILE A 138 3.35 9.08 -9.45
CA ILE A 138 3.76 9.66 -10.75
C ILE A 138 3.97 8.56 -11.80
N ALA A 139 4.67 7.48 -11.45
CA ALA A 139 4.92 6.36 -12.35
C ALA A 139 3.61 5.69 -12.81
N ASP A 140 2.66 5.46 -11.90
CA ASP A 140 1.36 4.88 -12.23
C ASP A 140 0.54 5.79 -13.16
N PHE A 141 0.54 7.11 -12.95
CA PHE A 141 -0.12 8.04 -13.87
C PHE A 141 0.49 8.02 -15.28
N ILE A 142 1.83 7.97 -15.39
CA ILE A 142 2.50 7.86 -16.68
C ILE A 142 2.08 6.56 -17.39
N LEU A 143 2.11 5.43 -16.68
CA LEU A 143 1.77 4.12 -17.24
C LEU A 143 0.29 4.03 -17.61
N MET A 144 -0.61 4.61 -16.83
CA MET A 144 -2.03 4.72 -17.20
C MET A 144 -2.24 5.55 -18.47
N LYS A 145 -1.54 6.70 -18.60
CA LYS A 145 -1.59 7.53 -19.81
C LYS A 145 -1.09 6.77 -21.04
N GLN A 146 -0.01 6.00 -20.92
CA GLN A 146 0.49 5.14 -21.98
C GLN A 146 -0.51 4.03 -22.35
N GLY A 147 -1.15 3.40 -21.35
CA GLY A 147 -2.21 2.40 -21.57
C GLY A 147 -3.42 2.97 -22.30
N LEU A 148 -3.86 4.18 -21.95
CA LEU A 148 -4.94 4.90 -22.64
C LEU A 148 -4.59 5.23 -24.10
N ALA A 149 -3.36 5.67 -24.36
CA ALA A 149 -2.91 5.93 -25.73
C ALA A 149 -2.91 4.65 -26.58
N LYS A 150 -2.44 3.53 -26.02
CA LYS A 150 -2.49 2.22 -26.67
C LYS A 150 -3.92 1.74 -26.92
N GLU A 151 -4.82 1.91 -25.96
CA GLU A 151 -6.25 1.58 -26.15
C GLU A 151 -6.85 2.35 -27.34
N ARG A 152 -6.56 3.65 -27.47
CA ARG A 152 -7.06 4.47 -28.59
C ARG A 152 -6.55 4.00 -29.94
N GLN A 153 -5.29 3.58 -30.02
CA GLN A 153 -4.70 3.04 -31.25
C GLN A 153 -5.36 1.72 -31.66
N LEU A 154 -5.69 0.85 -30.70
CA LEU A 154 -6.34 -0.43 -30.95
C LEU A 154 -7.83 -0.33 -31.31
N VAL A 155 -8.47 0.80 -31.02
CA VAL A 155 -9.89 1.06 -31.31
C VAL A 155 -10.07 1.96 -32.55
N ALA A 156 -8.98 2.38 -33.19
CA ALA A 156 -9.03 3.20 -34.40
C ALA A 156 -9.81 2.51 -35.53
N PRO A 157 -10.57 3.29 -36.34
CA PRO A 157 -11.55 2.78 -37.30
C PRO A 157 -10.96 1.91 -38.43
N ASP A 158 -9.64 1.99 -38.67
CA ASP A 158 -8.96 1.21 -39.71
C ASP A 158 -8.83 -0.30 -39.39
N HIS A 159 -9.28 -0.74 -38.21
CA HIS A 159 -9.36 -2.15 -37.81
C HIS A 159 -10.80 -2.67 -37.90
N GLU A 160 -11.28 -2.94 -39.13
CA GLU A 160 -12.66 -3.39 -39.40
C GLU A 160 -13.00 -4.79 -38.84
N GLU A 161 -12.00 -5.61 -38.46
CA GLU A 161 -12.20 -6.82 -37.65
C GLU A 161 -11.34 -6.77 -36.38
N LYS A 162 -11.98 -6.72 -35.21
CA LYS A 162 -11.28 -6.92 -33.93
C LYS A 162 -10.90 -8.39 -33.80
N SER A 163 -9.69 -8.72 -34.23
CA SER A 163 -9.08 -10.02 -33.93
C SER A 163 -9.17 -10.33 -32.43
N LYS A 164 -9.28 -11.62 -32.07
CA LYS A 164 -9.26 -12.09 -30.67
C LYS A 164 -8.06 -11.52 -29.89
N ASP A 165 -6.94 -11.30 -30.57
CA ASP A 165 -5.72 -10.72 -29.98
C ASP A 165 -5.89 -9.25 -29.58
N VAL A 166 -6.67 -8.48 -30.35
CA VAL A 166 -7.00 -7.09 -30.05
C VAL A 166 -7.92 -7.04 -28.83
N GLU A 167 -8.93 -7.92 -28.78
CA GLU A 167 -9.85 -8.00 -27.65
C GLU A 167 -9.13 -8.39 -26.35
N GLU A 168 -8.23 -9.38 -26.41
CA GLU A 168 -7.41 -9.77 -25.26
C GLU A 168 -6.49 -8.64 -24.79
N SER A 169 -5.87 -7.92 -25.73
CA SER A 169 -5.00 -6.77 -25.44
C SER A 169 -5.79 -5.63 -24.77
N LEU A 170 -6.99 -5.34 -25.27
CA LEU A 170 -7.90 -4.35 -24.66
C LEU A 170 -8.31 -4.78 -23.24
N ARG A 171 -8.63 -6.06 -23.03
CA ARG A 171 -8.94 -6.60 -21.70
C ARG A 171 -7.75 -6.42 -20.74
N LYS A 172 -6.53 -6.74 -21.17
CA LYS A 172 -5.30 -6.55 -20.37
C LYS A 172 -5.09 -5.08 -19.99
N ILE A 173 -5.28 -4.15 -20.92
CA ILE A 173 -5.16 -2.71 -20.65
C ILE A 173 -6.22 -2.25 -19.63
N LYS A 174 -7.46 -2.70 -19.76
CA LYS A 174 -8.54 -2.36 -18.82
C LYS A 174 -8.26 -2.88 -17.41
N VAL A 175 -7.80 -4.13 -17.29
CA VAL A 175 -7.41 -4.72 -16.01
C VAL A 175 -6.21 -3.96 -15.40
N ASP A 176 -5.15 -3.71 -16.17
CA ASP A 176 -3.98 -2.94 -15.72
C ASP A 176 -4.37 -1.54 -15.24
N ARG A 177 -5.28 -0.85 -15.93
CA ARG A 177 -5.82 0.45 -15.49
C ARG A 177 -6.48 0.37 -14.12
N VAL A 178 -7.36 -0.61 -13.89
CA VAL A 178 -8.02 -0.77 -12.59
C VAL A 178 -6.99 -1.04 -11.50
N MET A 179 -6.00 -1.90 -11.77
CA MET A 179 -4.94 -2.23 -10.82
C MET A 179 -4.09 -1.00 -10.46
N ARG A 180 -3.81 -0.12 -11.43
CA ARG A 180 -3.10 1.15 -11.21
C ARG A 180 -3.93 2.18 -10.46
N LEU A 181 -5.23 2.30 -10.75
CA LEU A 181 -6.11 3.18 -9.99
C LEU A 181 -6.17 2.75 -8.52
N MET A 182 -6.27 1.44 -8.26
CA MET A 182 -6.18 0.90 -6.90
C MET A 182 -4.80 1.16 -6.27
N ALA A 183 -3.73 1.12 -7.05
CA ALA A 183 -2.39 1.45 -6.58
C ALA A 183 -2.26 2.91 -6.17
N VAL A 184 -2.74 3.83 -7.01
CA VAL A 184 -2.77 5.27 -6.72
C VAL A 184 -3.62 5.55 -5.49
N ALA A 185 -4.82 4.98 -5.40
CA ALA A 185 -5.69 5.14 -4.23
C ALA A 185 -5.01 4.68 -2.94
N ALA A 186 -4.36 3.52 -2.96
CA ALA A 186 -3.60 3.03 -1.81
C ALA A 186 -2.42 3.93 -1.44
N ASN A 187 -1.62 4.34 -2.43
CA ASN A 187 -0.43 5.17 -2.22
C ASN A 187 -0.80 6.58 -1.72
N VAL A 188 -1.87 7.19 -2.22
CA VAL A 188 -2.37 8.48 -1.73
C VAL A 188 -2.85 8.35 -0.30
N ALA A 189 -3.61 7.29 0.01
CA ALA A 189 -4.11 7.07 1.35
C ALA A 189 -2.97 6.80 2.36
N ASP A 190 -1.98 6.02 1.97
CA ASP A 190 -0.79 5.77 2.80
C ASP A 190 0.11 7.00 2.90
N LEU A 191 0.20 7.84 1.86
CA LEU A 191 0.89 9.12 1.92
C LEU A 191 0.28 10.04 2.98
N ILE A 192 -1.05 10.11 3.08
CA ILE A 192 -1.75 10.88 4.14
C ILE A 192 -1.33 10.38 5.52
N ILE A 193 -1.25 9.06 5.71
CA ILE A 193 -0.83 8.46 6.98
C ILE A 193 0.64 8.75 7.28
N ALA A 194 1.53 8.57 6.30
CA ALA A 194 2.95 8.82 6.47
C ALA A 194 3.23 10.28 6.80
N LEU A 195 2.55 11.22 6.12
CA LEU A 195 2.66 12.65 6.43
C LEU A 195 2.23 12.95 7.87
N ALA A 196 1.24 12.26 8.43
CA ALA A 196 0.79 12.41 9.83
C ALA A 196 1.91 12.17 10.86
N ASP A 197 2.88 11.33 10.53
CA ASP A 197 4.03 11.00 11.40
C ASP A 197 5.26 11.91 11.14
N ILE A 198 5.19 12.85 10.19
CA ILE A 198 6.27 13.80 9.86
C ILE A 198 6.01 15.15 10.55
N GLU A 199 6.84 15.52 11.50
CA GLU A 199 6.73 16.80 12.20
C GLU A 199 7.43 17.94 11.42
N PRO A 200 6.90 19.19 11.46
CA PRO A 200 5.61 19.59 12.02
C PRO A 200 4.44 19.30 11.06
N ASN A 201 3.37 18.66 11.55
CA ASN A 201 2.16 18.40 10.75
C ASN A 201 0.93 19.12 11.32
N PRO A 202 0.44 20.19 10.65
CA PRO A 202 -0.80 20.85 11.04
C PRO A 202 -2.05 20.39 10.24
N PHE A 203 -1.91 19.51 9.25
CA PHE A 203 -2.96 19.26 8.24
C PHE A 203 -3.65 17.88 8.29
N CYS A 204 -2.95 16.79 8.67
CA CYS A 204 -3.44 15.43 8.41
C CYS A 204 -3.53 14.52 9.66
N ASN A 205 -3.97 15.03 10.80
CA ASN A 205 -3.91 14.28 12.07
C ASN A 205 -5.27 13.80 12.62
N HIS A 206 -6.39 14.11 11.94
CA HIS A 206 -7.69 13.70 12.46
C HIS A 206 -7.87 12.17 12.38
N VAL A 207 -8.33 11.56 13.47
CA VAL A 207 -8.45 10.10 13.62
C VAL A 207 -9.29 9.45 12.52
N VAL A 208 -10.40 10.09 12.13
CA VAL A 208 -11.27 9.61 11.06
C VAL A 208 -10.56 9.61 9.71
N THR A 209 -9.81 10.67 9.39
CA THR A 209 -9.05 10.76 8.14
C THR A 209 -8.03 9.64 8.05
N LEU A 210 -7.27 9.41 9.12
CA LEU A 210 -6.29 8.33 9.19
C LEU A 210 -6.96 6.94 9.14
N GLY A 211 -8.11 6.80 9.80
CA GLY A 211 -8.95 5.61 9.77
C GLY A 211 -9.39 5.22 8.37
N ILE A 212 -10.02 6.16 7.66
CA ILE A 212 -10.51 5.98 6.30
C ILE A 212 -9.34 5.72 5.34
N SER A 213 -8.28 6.52 5.40
CA SER A 213 -7.08 6.31 4.57
C SER A 213 -6.49 4.90 4.77
N GLY A 214 -6.41 4.44 6.02
CA GLY A 214 -5.92 3.10 6.32
C GLY A 214 -6.76 1.99 5.71
N LEU A 215 -8.09 2.15 5.71
CA LEU A 215 -9.02 1.21 5.08
C LEU A 215 -8.96 1.24 3.55
N VAL A 216 -8.89 2.42 2.94
CA VAL A 216 -8.73 2.56 1.48
C VAL A 216 -7.48 1.81 1.01
N SER A 217 -6.34 2.03 1.66
CA SER A 217 -5.11 1.29 1.30
C SER A 217 -5.21 -0.21 1.58
N ALA A 218 -5.87 -0.61 2.67
CA ALA A 218 -6.08 -2.03 2.97
C ALA A 218 -6.88 -2.71 1.85
N TRP A 219 -8.06 -2.17 1.51
CA TRP A 219 -9.00 -2.78 0.57
C TRP A 219 -8.55 -2.69 -0.89
N SER A 220 -7.89 -1.61 -1.29
CA SER A 220 -7.17 -1.58 -2.58
C SER A 220 -6.10 -2.67 -2.64
N GLY A 221 -5.44 -2.94 -1.51
CA GLY A 221 -4.51 -4.06 -1.37
C GLY A 221 -5.17 -5.44 -1.47
N TRP A 222 -6.36 -5.63 -0.88
CA TRP A 222 -7.15 -6.84 -1.04
C TRP A 222 -7.44 -7.11 -2.51
N TYR A 223 -8.01 -6.12 -3.20
CA TYR A 223 -8.35 -6.25 -4.62
C TYR A 223 -7.11 -6.61 -5.46
N ARG A 224 -5.99 -5.90 -5.26
CA ARG A 224 -4.77 -6.09 -6.05
C ARG A 224 -4.06 -7.43 -5.81
N ASN A 225 -4.23 -8.03 -4.63
CA ASN A 225 -3.56 -9.28 -4.28
C ASN A 225 -4.51 -10.49 -4.34
N TRP A 226 -5.79 -10.28 -4.66
CA TRP A 226 -6.78 -11.34 -4.76
C TRP A 226 -6.42 -12.29 -5.92
N PRO A 227 -6.40 -13.62 -5.69
CA PRO A 227 -6.13 -14.58 -6.75
C PRO A 227 -7.20 -14.50 -7.85
N SER A 228 -6.73 -14.31 -9.10
CA SER A 228 -7.57 -14.35 -10.30
C SER A 228 -8.07 -15.76 -10.56
#